data_AF-A0A8C6N7K2-F1
#
_entry.id   AF-A0A8C6N7K2-F1
#
_cell.length_a   1.000
_cell.length_b   1.000
_cell.length_c   1.000
_cell.angle_alpha   90.00
_cell.angle_beta   90.00
_cell.angle_gamma   90.00
#
_symmetry.space_group_name_H-M   'P 1'
#
loop_
_entity.id
_entity.type
_entity.pdbx_description
1 polymer ?
#
loop_
_entity_poly.entity_id
_entity_poly.type
_entity_poly.pdbx_seq_one_letter_code
_entity_poly.pdbx_strand_id
1 'polypeptide(L)' 'MMQNMIPKSLKGMKFYFTTVYQEIWVGVGQNLDMVQLYAKYYFKVKIAVAFYAVWRTVLQIICIFIEDYVVE' A
#
# COMPACT_ATOMS: atom_id res chain seq x y z
N MET A 1 -23.80 -21.71 24.58
CA MET A 1 -23.70 -20.24 24.37
C MET A 1 -23.19 -19.84 22.97
N MET A 2 -22.33 -20.64 22.31
CA MET A 2 -21.90 -20.43 20.91
C MET A 2 -23.04 -20.44 19.86
N GLN A 3 -24.12 -21.19 20.10
CA GLN A 3 -25.21 -21.37 19.12
C GLN A 3 -25.97 -20.08 18.77
N ASN A 4 -25.97 -19.09 19.68
CA ASN A 4 -26.66 -17.81 19.50
C ASN A 4 -25.78 -16.74 18.84
N MET A 5 -24.47 -16.99 18.68
CA MET A 5 -23.56 -16.10 17.95
C MET A 5 -23.59 -16.34 16.45
N ILE A 6 -24.22 -17.42 15.98
CA ILE A 6 -24.36 -17.72 14.56
C ILE A 6 -25.63 -17.03 14.06
N PRO A 7 -25.51 -15.97 13.23
CA PRO A 7 -26.65 -15.26 12.68
C PRO A 7 -27.57 -16.23 11.94
N LYS A 8 -28.89 -16.09 12.08
CA LYS A 8 -29.87 -16.92 11.34
C LYS A 8 -29.63 -16.86 9.83
N SER A 9 -29.10 -15.75 9.30
CA SER A 9 -28.69 -15.59 7.91
C SER A 9 -27.56 -16.55 7.50
N LEU A 10 -26.60 -16.83 8.38
CA LEU A 10 -25.48 -17.75 8.13
C LEU A 10 -25.93 -19.21 8.03
N LYS A 11 -27.02 -19.59 8.71
CA LYS A 11 -27.60 -20.94 8.59
C LYS A 11 -28.20 -21.19 7.19
N GLY A 12 -28.91 -20.22 6.63
CA GLY A 12 -29.50 -20.33 5.28
C GLY A 12 -28.49 -20.09 4.14
N MET A 13 -27.46 -19.27 4.40
CA MET A 13 -26.44 -18.95 3.41
C MET A 13 -25.26 -19.93 3.40
N LYS A 14 -25.29 -20.99 4.24
CA LYS A 14 -24.18 -21.95 4.36
C LYS A 14 -23.80 -22.53 3.00
N PHE A 15 -24.77 -22.99 2.21
CA PHE A 15 -24.52 -23.52 0.86
C PHE A 15 -23.88 -22.48 -0.08
N TYR A 16 -24.32 -21.22 -0.01
CA TYR A 16 -23.75 -20.15 -0.82
C TYR A 16 -22.31 -19.85 -0.43
N PHE A 17 -22.02 -19.70 0.87
CA PHE A 17 -20.66 -19.39 1.35
C PHE A 17 -19.67 -20.55 1.19
N THR A 18 -20.12 -21.80 1.28
CA THR A 18 -19.23 -22.97 1.21
C THR A 18 -19.03 -23.52 -0.20
N THR A 19 -19.96 -23.25 -1.12
CA THR A 19 -20.01 -23.95 -2.42
C THR A 19 -20.11 -22.99 -3.60
N VAL A 20 -20.89 -21.91 -3.49
CA VAL A 20 -21.12 -20.98 -4.60
C VAL A 20 -20.11 -19.82 -4.61
N TYR A 21 -19.73 -19.32 -3.44
CA TYR A 21 -18.83 -18.17 -3.30
C TYR A 21 -17.33 -18.54 -3.26
N GLN A 22 -16.94 -19.80 -3.47
CA GLN A 22 -15.53 -20.21 -3.38
C GLN A 22 -14.62 -19.39 -4.30
N GLU A 23 -15.02 -19.18 -5.55
CA GLU A 23 -14.27 -18.36 -6.52
C GLU A 23 -14.24 -16.88 -6.11
N ILE A 24 -15.33 -16.38 -5.53
CA ILE A 24 -15.42 -15.00 -5.03
C ILE A 24 -14.50 -14.80 -3.82
N TRP A 25 -14.37 -15.79 -2.93
CA TRP A 25 -13.41 -15.74 -1.83
C TRP A 25 -11.95 -15.72 -2.31
N VAL A 26 -11.63 -16.49 -3.36
CA VAL A 26 -10.30 -16.43 -4.00
C VAL A 26 -10.07 -15.05 -4.62
N GLY A 27 -11.06 -14.49 -5.32
CA GLY A 27 -10.99 -13.15 -5.90
C GLY A 27 -10.82 -12.04 -4.85
N VAL A 28 -11.49 -12.13 -3.71
CA VAL A 28 -11.32 -11.20 -2.59
C VAL A 28 -9.91 -11.31 -1.99
N GLY A 29 -9.38 -12.51 -1.84
CA GLY A 29 -7.99 -12.74 -1.40
C GLY A 29 -6.98 -12.08 -2.34
N GLN A 30 -7.11 -12.31 -3.65
CA GLN A 30 -6.23 -11.72 -4.65
C GLN A 30 -6.30 -10.18 -4.68
N ASN A 31 -7.49 -9.61 -4.53
CA ASN A 31 -7.66 -8.16 -4.45
C ASN A 31 -6.98 -7.59 -3.19
N LEU A 32 -7.08 -8.29 -2.06
CA LEU A 32 -6.39 -7.88 -0.83
C LEU A 32 -4.87 -7.93 -0.99
N ASP A 33 -4.34 -8.98 -1.61
CA ASP A 33 -2.91 -9.15 -1.88
C ASP A 33 -2.39 -8.06 -2.82
N MET A 34 -3.16 -7.70 -3.86
CA MET A 34 -2.83 -6.60 -4.76
C MET A 34 -2.75 -5.27 -4.00
N VAL A 35 -3.72 -4.95 -3.14
CA VAL A 35 -3.71 -3.72 -2.33
C VAL A 35 -2.47 -3.64 -1.43
N GLN A 36 -2.05 -4.75 -0.83
CA GLN A 36 -0.83 -4.80 -0.02
C GLN A 36 0.43 -4.55 -0.86
N LEU A 37 0.49 -5.13 -2.06
CA LEU A 37 1.58 -4.92 -2.99
C LEU A 37 1.66 -3.43 -3.42
N TYR A 38 0.53 -2.84 -3.79
CA TYR A 38 0.43 -1.43 -4.15
C TYR A 38 0.89 -0.51 -3.02
N ALA A 39 0.47 -0.77 -1.77
CA ALA A 39 0.91 0.00 -0.61
C ALA A 39 2.44 -0.08 -0.41
N LYS A 40 3.03 -1.27 -0.58
CA LYS A 40 4.49 -1.48 -0.50
C LYS A 40 5.25 -0.74 -1.59
N TYR A 41 4.76 -0.78 -2.84
CA TYR A 41 5.35 -0.04 -3.95
C TYR A 41 5.22 1.48 -3.77
N TYR A 42 4.05 1.95 -3.37
CA TYR A 42 3.80 3.36 -3.10
C TYR A 42 4.74 3.93 -2.04
N PHE A 43 4.97 3.18 -0.94
CA PHE A 43 5.91 3.59 0.10
C PHE A 43 7.35 3.67 -0.41
N LYS A 44 7.80 2.68 -1.20
CA LYS A 44 9.14 2.72 -1.84
C LYS A 44 9.30 3.93 -2.75
N VAL A 45 8.31 4.22 -3.59
CA VAL A 45 8.34 5.37 -4.50
C VAL A 45 8.37 6.69 -3.73
N LYS A 46 7.57 6.82 -2.66
CA LYS A 46 7.61 8.01 -1.79
C LYS A 46 8.98 8.27 -1.18
N ILE A 47 9.64 7.23 -0.67
CA ILE A 47 11.00 7.36 -0.12
C ILE A 47 11.99 7.81 -1.19
N ALA A 48 11.93 7.20 -2.38
CA ALA A 48 12.83 7.55 -3.48
C ALA A 48 12.65 9.02 -3.92
N VAL A 49 11.40 9.49 -4.02
CA VAL A 49 11.08 10.89 -4.34
C VAL A 49 11.58 11.84 -3.25
N ALA A 50 11.39 11.50 -1.97
CA ALA A 50 11.89 12.29 -0.86
C ALA A 50 13.43 12.40 -0.88
N PHE A 51 14.13 11.28 -1.13
CA PHE A 51 15.58 11.27 -1.26
C PHE A 51 16.06 12.15 -2.41
N TYR A 52 15.41 12.06 -3.58
CA TYR A 52 15.76 12.89 -4.74
C TYR A 52 15.54 14.39 -4.47
N ALA A 53 14.48 14.74 -3.75
CA ALA A 53 14.21 16.12 -3.36
C ALA A 53 15.30 16.69 -2.44
N VAL A 54 15.75 15.92 -1.43
CA VAL A 54 16.84 16.33 -0.54
C VAL A 54 18.17 16.41 -1.28
N TRP A 55 18.46 15.45 -2.16
CA TRP A 55 19.69 15.49 -2.96
C TRP A 55 19.75 16.72 -3.87
N ARG A 56 18.62 17.09 -4.49
CA ARG A 56 18.50 18.30 -5.30
C ARG A 56 18.78 19.58 -4.51
N THR A 57 18.27 19.70 -3.29
CA THR A 57 18.53 20.90 -2.47
C THR A 57 19.98 20.98 -2.01
N VAL A 58 20.60 19.85 -1.65
CA VAL A 58 22.03 19.81 -1.31
C VAL A 58 22.89 20.26 -2.49
N LEU A 59 22.63 19.76 -3.70
CA LEU A 59 23.35 20.20 -4.90
C LEU A 59 23.19 21.70 -5.15
N GLN A 60 21.99 22.25 -4.97
CA GLN A 60 21.75 23.69 -5.13
C GLN A 60 22.56 24.52 -4.13
N ILE A 61 22.61 24.11 -2.87
CA ILE A 61 23.41 24.78 -1.83
C ILE A 61 24.89 24.76 -2.20
N ILE A 62 25.42 23.61 -2.63
CA ILE A 62 26.81 23.47 -3.07
C ILE A 62 27.11 24.39 -4.26
N CYS A 63 26.22 24.47 -5.25
CA CYS A 63 26.41 25.39 -6.38
C CYS A 63 26.50 26.85 -5.94
N ILE A 64 25.64 27.29 -5.00
CA ILE A 64 25.68 28.66 -4.47
C ILE A 64 27.02 28.93 -3.77
N PHE A 65 27.48 28.01 -2.91
CA PHE A 65 28.78 28.16 -2.25
C PHE A 65 29.95 28.23 -3.23
N ILE A 66 29.92 27.45 -4.31
CA ILE A 66 30.97 27.49 -5.34
C ILE A 66 30.95 28.83 -6.09
N GLU A 67 29.77 29.38 -6.40
CA GLU A 67 29.66 30.70 -7.02
C GLU A 67 30.22 31.80 -6.10
N ASP A 68 29.92 31.77 -4.80
CA ASP A 68 30.47 32.73 -3.83
C ASP A 68 32.01 32.64 -3.71
N TYR A 69 32.58 31.43 -3.77
CA TYR A 69 34.04 31.22 -3.71
C TYR A 69 34.82 31.59 -4.97
N VAL A 70 34.16 31.72 -6.13
CA VAL A 70 34.80 32.08 -7.41
C VAL A 70 34.79 33.59 -7.65
N VAL A 71 33.94 34.34 -6.95
CA VAL A 71 33.78 35.80 -7.12
C VAL A 71 34.67 36.62 -6.17
N GLU A 72 35.19 36.03 -5.09
CA GLU A 72 36.31 36.58 -4.29
C GLU A 72 37.69 36.28 -4.90
#